data_AF-A1DCV4-F1
#
_entry.id   AF-A1DCV4-F1
#
_cell.length_a   1.000
_cell.length_b   1.000
_cell.length_c   1.000
_cell.angle_alpha   90.00
_cell.angle_beta   90.00
_cell.angle_gamma   90.00
#
_symmetry.space_group_name_H-M   'P 1'
#
loop_
_entity.id
_entity.type
_entity.pdbx_description
1 polymer ?
#
loop_
_entity_poly.entity_id
_entity_poly.type
_entity_poly.pdbx_seq_one_letter_code
_entity_poly.pdbx_strand_id
1 'polypeptide(L)'
;MLRDVSCIDQISFPNLIWAGAAMQIVRHCQELTELYLHLDEYIRPDNLKYLKKRRQAVSEGLKDIPPTLRGFHFENVDERNWKNAMPPLNVLFSSVDTLSIRIRELSLSLGELELLRVPISLDFLWPLDAKDHSLPANASLHWPNLETLNLYQFQPWLPSGEWIVRPDVEEEAIIAGIDDWEAEIRSYEVDAYSDPSTSKSSFIEYSSHWAAARRMPRLKAINFDLNHYFYFISGSHVERT
;
A
#
# COMPACT_ATOMS: atom_id res chain seq x y z
N MET A 1 28.73 -5.91 -12.39
CA MET A 1 28.57 -5.30 -11.06
C MET A 1 28.51 -3.80 -11.26
N LEU A 2 27.55 -3.12 -10.60
CA LEU A 2 27.59 -1.67 -10.48
C LEU A 2 28.68 -1.30 -9.45
N ARG A 3 29.22 -0.09 -9.54
CA ARG A 3 30.15 0.47 -8.55
C ARG A 3 29.37 1.38 -7.62
N ASP A 4 29.83 1.49 -6.38
CA ASP A 4 29.27 2.46 -5.44
C ASP A 4 29.53 3.89 -5.91
N VAL A 5 28.54 4.74 -5.69
CA VAL A 5 28.54 6.17 -6.03
C VAL A 5 28.28 6.94 -4.74
N SER A 6 29.23 7.75 -4.32
CA SER A 6 29.09 8.53 -3.09
C SER A 6 28.36 9.87 -3.30
N CYS A 7 28.41 10.46 -4.49
CA CYS A 7 27.91 11.83 -4.72
C CYS A 7 26.40 11.93 -5.05
N ILE A 8 25.57 10.95 -4.68
CA ILE A 8 24.12 10.97 -4.94
C ILE A 8 23.39 10.94 -3.60
N ASP A 9 22.76 12.06 -3.27
CA ASP A 9 21.97 12.32 -2.06
C ASP A 9 20.45 12.20 -2.30
N GLN A 10 19.97 12.45 -3.52
CA GLN A 10 18.56 12.30 -3.90
C GLN A 10 18.39 11.44 -5.17
N ILE A 11 17.42 10.52 -5.16
CA ILE A 11 16.99 9.79 -6.36
C ILE A 11 15.46 9.82 -6.47
N SER A 12 14.97 10.14 -7.67
CA SER A 12 13.60 9.87 -8.09
C SER A 12 13.58 8.92 -9.27
N PHE A 13 12.77 7.87 -9.18
CA PHE A 13 12.56 6.90 -10.24
C PHE A 13 11.21 7.12 -10.94
N PRO A 14 11.18 7.20 -12.29
CA PRO A 14 9.94 7.28 -13.02
C PRO A 14 9.19 5.93 -13.02
N ASN A 15 7.89 6.02 -13.25
CA ASN A 15 6.85 5.02 -13.05
C ASN A 15 7.09 3.70 -13.84
N LEU A 16 8.00 3.72 -14.81
CA LEU A 16 8.32 2.61 -15.74
C LEU A 16 9.56 1.79 -15.36
N ILE A 17 10.24 2.07 -14.23
CA ILE A 17 11.37 1.22 -13.80
C ILE A 17 10.86 -0.04 -13.09
N TRP A 18 11.44 -1.20 -13.42
CA TRP A 18 11.21 -2.40 -12.62
C TRP A 18 11.71 -2.19 -11.18
N ALA A 19 10.86 -2.44 -10.19
CA ALA A 19 11.17 -2.24 -8.76
C ALA A 19 12.51 -2.88 -8.34
N GLY A 20 12.79 -4.10 -8.79
CA GLY A 20 14.06 -4.76 -8.49
C GLY A 20 15.28 -4.05 -9.10
N ALA A 21 15.14 -3.42 -10.27
CA ALA A 21 16.22 -2.64 -10.88
C ALA A 21 16.45 -1.32 -10.14
N ALA A 22 15.39 -0.63 -9.72
CA ALA A 22 15.49 0.56 -8.87
C ALA A 22 16.26 0.25 -7.58
N MET A 23 15.88 -0.82 -6.87
CA MET A 23 16.54 -1.26 -5.64
C MET A 23 18.01 -1.66 -5.84
N GLN A 24 18.34 -2.29 -6.98
CA GLN A 24 19.73 -2.60 -7.33
C GLN A 24 20.59 -1.35 -7.60
N ILE A 25 19.99 -0.21 -7.98
CA ILE A 25 20.69 1.08 -8.11
C ILE A 25 20.84 1.75 -6.74
N VAL A 26 19.75 1.84 -5.97
CA VAL A 26 19.70 2.52 -4.65
C VAL A 26 20.79 2.04 -3.69
N ARG A 27 20.98 0.72 -3.57
CA ARG A 27 21.97 0.13 -2.64
C ARG A 27 23.43 0.53 -2.91
N HIS A 28 23.73 1.10 -4.08
CA HIS A 28 25.06 1.57 -4.46
C HIS A 28 25.26 3.08 -4.19
N CYS A 29 24.22 3.81 -3.77
CA CYS A 29 24.28 5.26 -3.56
C CYS A 29 24.50 5.57 -2.07
N GLN A 30 25.75 5.53 -1.62
CA GLN A 30 26.07 5.43 -0.18
C GLN A 30 25.77 6.68 0.66
N GLU A 31 25.56 7.85 0.03
CA GLU A 31 25.18 9.09 0.71
C GLU A 31 23.70 9.46 0.49
N LEU A 32 22.88 8.55 -0.07
CA LEU A 32 21.48 8.79 -0.37
C LEU A 32 20.69 9.16 0.89
N THR A 33 20.12 10.36 0.91
CA THR A 33 19.25 10.89 1.96
C THR A 33 17.77 10.85 1.59
N GLU A 34 17.42 10.91 0.30
CA GLU A 34 16.03 10.92 -0.17
C GLU A 34 15.78 9.97 -1.35
N LEU A 35 14.70 9.20 -1.28
CA LEU A 35 14.29 8.25 -2.31
C LEU A 35 12.80 8.42 -2.63
N TYR A 36 12.53 8.75 -3.89
CA TYR A 36 11.20 8.74 -4.50
C TYR A 36 11.08 7.54 -5.43
N LEU A 37 10.20 6.61 -5.07
CA LEU A 37 9.94 5.38 -5.81
C LEU A 37 8.50 5.42 -6.33
N HIS A 38 8.34 5.81 -7.59
CA HIS A 38 7.04 5.79 -8.26
C HIS A 38 6.90 4.47 -9.03
N LEU A 39 5.89 3.67 -8.68
CA LEU A 39 5.56 2.36 -9.26
C LEU A 39 4.06 2.25 -9.59
N ASP A 40 3.44 3.37 -9.96
CA ASP A 40 2.05 3.52 -10.37
C ASP A 40 1.76 3.16 -11.83
N GLU A 41 2.71 2.55 -12.54
CA GLU A 41 2.42 1.86 -13.82
C GLU A 41 1.17 0.99 -13.69
N TYR A 42 0.19 1.23 -14.56
CA TYR A 42 -1.04 0.44 -14.60
C TYR A 42 -0.72 -1.02 -14.91
N ILE A 43 -1.05 -1.89 -13.96
CA ILE A 43 -0.93 -3.34 -14.09
C ILE A 43 -2.34 -3.92 -14.03
N ARG A 44 -2.70 -4.69 -15.06
CA ARG A 44 -3.96 -5.43 -15.08
C ARG A 44 -4.07 -6.34 -13.83
N PRO A 45 -5.21 -6.35 -13.11
CA PRO A 45 -5.43 -7.20 -11.94
C PRO A 45 -5.18 -8.70 -12.16
N ASP A 46 -5.43 -9.20 -13.38
CA ASP A 46 -5.15 -10.59 -13.78
C ASP A 46 -3.65 -10.96 -13.74
N ASN A 47 -2.75 -9.98 -13.83
CA ASN A 47 -1.31 -10.14 -13.72
C ASN A 47 -0.83 -10.18 -12.26
N LEU A 48 -1.58 -10.88 -11.39
CA LEU A 48 -1.33 -11.02 -9.96
C LEU A 48 0.09 -11.54 -9.64
N LYS A 49 0.65 -12.37 -10.52
CA LYS A 49 2.03 -12.88 -10.40
C LYS A 49 3.08 -11.77 -10.54
N TYR A 50 2.83 -10.74 -11.34
CA TYR A 50 3.70 -9.57 -11.47
C TYR A 50 3.54 -8.65 -10.27
N LEU A 51 2.31 -8.37 -9.81
CA LEU A 51 2.04 -7.61 -8.57
C LEU A 51 2.79 -8.21 -7.37
N LYS A 52 2.60 -9.51 -7.08
CA LYS A 52 3.31 -10.24 -6.01
C LYS A 52 4.84 -10.13 -6.14
N LYS A 53 5.38 -10.26 -7.37
CA LYS A 53 6.82 -10.13 -7.63
C LYS A 53 7.35 -8.71 -7.41
N ARG A 54 6.59 -7.68 -7.81
CA ARG A 54 6.97 -6.27 -7.61
C ARG A 54 7.01 -5.94 -6.13
N ARG A 55 5.97 -6.32 -5.38
CA ARG A 55 5.88 -6.18 -3.92
C ARG A 55 7.06 -6.88 -3.22
N GLN A 56 7.39 -8.10 -3.63
CA GLN A 56 8.55 -8.85 -3.12
C GLN A 56 9.88 -8.15 -3.43
N ALA A 57 10.06 -7.66 -4.66
CA ALA A 57 11.29 -6.98 -5.08
C ALA A 57 11.54 -5.67 -4.31
N VAL A 58 10.50 -4.89 -4.00
CA VAL A 58 10.60 -3.74 -3.08
C VAL A 58 11.01 -4.23 -1.70
N SER A 59 10.27 -5.18 -1.11
CA SER A 59 10.53 -5.72 0.24
C SER A 59 11.94 -6.31 0.43
N GLU A 60 12.50 -6.94 -0.61
CA GLU A 60 13.88 -7.42 -0.61
C GLU A 60 14.88 -6.28 -0.71
N GLY A 61 14.64 -5.30 -1.58
CA GLY A 61 15.50 -4.14 -1.77
C GLY A 61 15.61 -3.22 -0.54
N LEU A 62 14.53 -3.05 0.23
CA LEU A 62 14.53 -2.23 1.46
C LEU A 62 15.54 -2.73 2.51
N LYS A 63 16.02 -3.98 2.44
CA LYS A 63 17.06 -4.52 3.35
C LYS A 63 18.44 -3.90 3.12
N ASP A 64 18.73 -3.55 1.87
CA ASP A 64 20.05 -3.10 1.41
C ASP A 64 20.07 -1.57 1.18
N ILE A 65 19.09 -0.84 1.74
CA ILE A 65 19.02 0.62 1.63
C ILE A 65 20.13 1.30 2.45
N PRO A 66 20.78 2.36 1.92
CA PRO A 66 21.77 3.14 2.66
C PRO A 66 21.25 3.67 4.01
N PRO A 67 22.01 3.53 5.11
CA PRO A 67 21.61 4.00 6.45
C PRO A 67 21.59 5.54 6.57
N THR A 68 22.00 6.24 5.52
CA THR A 68 21.87 7.69 5.32
C THR A 68 20.46 8.14 5.00
N LEU A 69 19.57 7.25 4.52
CA LEU A 69 18.23 7.62 4.06
C LEU A 69 17.39 8.26 5.18
N ARG A 70 16.74 9.39 4.89
CA ARG A 70 15.87 10.14 5.80
C ARG A 70 14.47 10.39 5.22
N GLY A 71 14.34 10.59 3.91
CA GLY A 71 13.06 10.66 3.22
C GLY A 71 12.81 9.40 2.38
N PHE A 72 11.67 8.75 2.56
CA PHE A 72 11.21 7.67 1.69
C PHE A 72 9.77 7.92 1.24
N HIS A 73 9.61 8.15 -0.06
CA HIS A 73 8.33 8.35 -0.72
C HIS A 73 8.09 7.16 -1.65
N PHE A 74 7.07 6.37 -1.36
CA PHE A 74 6.70 5.21 -2.17
C PHE A 74 5.27 5.34 -2.65
N GLU A 75 5.14 5.59 -3.95
CA GLU A 75 3.89 5.55 -4.68
C GLU A 75 3.77 4.23 -5.43
N ASN A 76 2.63 3.57 -5.29
CA ASN A 76 2.34 2.30 -5.95
C ASN A 76 1.15 2.44 -6.90
N VAL A 77 0.96 1.45 -7.76
CA VAL A 77 -0.32 1.30 -8.48
C VAL A 77 -1.42 1.00 -7.45
N ASP A 78 -2.64 1.37 -7.78
CA ASP A 78 -3.82 0.86 -7.10
C ASP A 78 -3.90 -0.67 -7.29
N GLU A 79 -3.52 -1.46 -6.29
CA GLU A 79 -3.53 -2.94 -6.34
C GLU A 79 -4.95 -3.52 -6.13
N ARG A 80 -5.96 -2.85 -6.71
CA ARG A 80 -7.36 -3.27 -6.72
C ARG A 80 -7.62 -4.39 -7.73
N ASN A 81 -8.75 -5.05 -7.55
CA ASN A 81 -9.30 -5.95 -8.57
C ASN A 81 -10.06 -5.16 -9.66
N TRP A 82 -10.54 -5.82 -10.71
CA TRP A 82 -11.16 -5.16 -11.87
C TRP A 82 -12.38 -4.29 -11.53
N LYS A 83 -13.15 -4.69 -10.51
CA LYS A 83 -14.21 -3.88 -9.91
C LYS A 83 -13.97 -3.83 -8.41
N ASN A 84 -14.39 -2.74 -7.79
CA ASN A 84 -14.39 -2.61 -6.33
C ASN A 84 -15.32 -3.65 -5.67
N ALA A 85 -16.35 -4.08 -6.39
CA ALA A 85 -17.24 -5.19 -6.04
C ALA A 85 -16.52 -6.56 -5.91
N MET A 86 -15.41 -6.77 -6.61
CA MET A 86 -14.72 -8.07 -6.56
C MET A 86 -13.91 -8.23 -5.28
N PRO A 87 -13.73 -9.47 -4.77
CA PRO A 87 -12.82 -9.75 -3.68
C PRO A 87 -11.42 -9.14 -3.93
N PRO A 88 -10.79 -8.49 -2.93
CA PRO A 88 -9.50 -7.84 -3.11
C PRO A 88 -8.40 -8.82 -3.45
N LEU A 89 -7.38 -8.34 -4.15
CA LEU A 89 -6.25 -9.17 -4.57
C LEU A 89 -5.37 -9.53 -3.36
N ASN A 90 -5.19 -10.83 -3.12
CA ASN A 90 -4.11 -11.30 -2.25
C ASN A 90 -2.77 -11.05 -2.96
N VAL A 91 -2.10 -9.95 -2.64
CA VAL A 91 -0.81 -9.52 -3.23
C VAL A 91 0.41 -10.02 -2.47
N LEU A 92 0.22 -10.81 -1.40
CA LEU A 92 1.33 -11.39 -0.65
C LEU A 92 1.98 -12.58 -1.37
N PHE A 93 3.31 -12.71 -1.29
CA PHE A 93 4.02 -13.88 -1.81
C PHE A 93 4.01 -15.07 -0.82
N SER A 94 3.79 -14.80 0.46
CA SER A 94 3.65 -15.79 1.55
C SER A 94 2.50 -15.36 2.49
N SER A 95 2.25 -16.06 3.59
CA SER A 95 1.30 -15.59 4.62
C SER A 95 1.79 -14.35 5.40
N VAL A 96 3.05 -13.94 5.24
CA VAL A 96 3.66 -12.83 5.98
C VAL A 96 3.80 -11.59 5.10
N ASP A 97 3.25 -10.47 5.55
CA ASP A 97 3.41 -9.17 4.90
C ASP A 97 4.80 -8.57 5.14
N THR A 98 5.76 -9.12 4.40
CA THR A 98 7.18 -8.77 4.51
C THR A 98 7.42 -7.32 4.07
N LEU A 99 6.56 -6.72 3.22
CA LEU A 99 6.71 -5.31 2.85
C LEU A 99 6.39 -4.39 4.04
N SER A 100 5.25 -4.59 4.72
CA SER A 100 4.89 -3.82 5.91
C SER A 100 5.94 -3.92 7.02
N ILE A 101 6.52 -5.10 7.22
CA ILE A 101 7.62 -5.32 8.17
C ILE A 101 8.84 -4.46 7.79
N ARG A 102 9.26 -4.45 6.53
CA ARG A 102 10.45 -3.71 6.06
C ARG A 102 10.23 -2.20 6.06
N ILE A 103 9.02 -1.74 5.72
CA ILE A 103 8.63 -0.34 5.84
C ILE A 103 8.67 0.11 7.31
N ARG A 104 8.14 -0.70 8.25
CA ARG A 104 8.29 -0.42 9.69
C ARG A 104 9.77 -0.30 10.07
N GLU A 105 10.58 -1.31 9.75
CA GLU A 105 12.00 -1.34 10.11
C GLU A 105 12.75 -0.11 9.56
N LEU A 106 12.51 0.26 8.29
CA LEU A 106 13.09 1.45 7.68
C LEU A 106 12.63 2.73 8.40
N SER A 107 11.33 2.86 8.68
CA SER A 107 10.77 4.08 9.29
C SER A 107 11.39 4.45 10.65
N LEU A 108 11.95 3.49 11.39
CA LEU A 108 12.67 3.74 12.65
C LEU A 108 13.87 4.69 12.48
N SER A 109 14.45 4.80 11.28
CA SER A 109 15.59 5.68 10.98
C SER A 109 15.23 6.97 10.23
N LEU A 110 14.06 7.00 9.57
CA LEU A 110 13.61 8.09 8.71
C LEU A 110 13.24 9.36 9.49
N GLY A 111 13.31 10.49 8.78
CA GLY A 111 12.66 11.76 9.15
C GLY A 111 11.30 11.92 8.48
N GLU A 112 11.11 11.37 7.28
CA GLU A 112 9.87 11.46 6.51
C GLU A 112 9.54 10.11 5.84
N LEU A 113 8.29 9.68 6.00
CA LEU A 113 7.72 8.51 5.34
C LEU A 113 6.42 8.90 4.64
N GLU A 114 6.38 8.69 3.33
CA GLU A 114 5.18 8.84 2.52
C GLU A 114 4.86 7.55 1.77
N LEU A 115 3.63 7.06 1.93
CA LEU A 115 3.09 5.89 1.25
C LEU A 115 1.80 6.30 0.53
N LEU A 116 1.79 6.18 -0.80
CA LEU A 116 0.65 6.49 -1.66
C LEU A 116 0.16 5.23 -2.36
N ARG A 117 -1.10 4.86 -2.14
CA ARG A 117 -1.74 3.64 -2.66
C ARG A 117 -1.00 2.33 -2.35
N VAL A 118 -0.28 2.27 -1.22
CA VAL A 118 0.45 1.05 -0.80
C VAL A 118 -0.43 0.23 0.15
N PRO A 119 -0.95 -0.96 -0.22
CA PRO A 119 -1.62 -1.83 0.74
C PRO A 119 -0.62 -2.30 1.79
N ILE A 120 -0.92 -2.10 3.07
CA ILE A 120 -0.06 -2.49 4.22
C ILE A 120 -0.93 -3.00 5.38
N SER A 121 -0.32 -3.69 6.35
CA SER A 121 -1.00 -4.15 7.56
C SER A 121 -1.44 -2.96 8.43
N LEU A 122 -2.63 -2.97 9.01
CA LEU A 122 -3.20 -1.85 9.79
C LEU A 122 -2.39 -1.50 11.05
N ASP A 123 -1.63 -2.46 11.55
CA ASP A 123 -0.79 -2.38 12.73
C ASP A 123 0.70 -2.28 12.36
N PHE A 124 1.06 -1.99 11.11
CA PHE A 124 2.44 -2.13 10.64
C PHE A 124 3.45 -1.36 11.49
N LEU A 125 3.10 -0.16 11.98
CA LEU A 125 3.92 0.63 12.90
C LEU A 125 3.94 0.05 14.32
N TRP A 126 2.81 -0.44 14.82
CA TRP A 126 2.66 -0.97 16.19
C TRP A 126 2.01 -2.36 16.23
N PRO A 127 2.76 -3.43 15.93
CA PRO A 127 2.21 -4.77 15.74
C PRO A 127 1.40 -5.31 16.91
N LEU A 128 0.24 -5.90 16.63
CA LEU A 128 -0.64 -6.48 17.61
C LEU A 128 -0.66 -8.02 17.52
N ASP A 129 -1.09 -8.69 18.60
CA ASP A 129 -1.47 -10.10 18.54
C ASP A 129 -2.90 -10.27 17.99
N ALA A 130 -3.33 -11.52 17.79
CA ALA A 130 -4.69 -11.84 17.33
C ALA A 130 -5.82 -11.53 18.34
N LYS A 131 -5.52 -10.76 19.40
CA LYS A 131 -6.45 -10.24 20.41
C LYS A 131 -6.25 -8.74 20.63
N ASP A 132 -5.63 -8.06 19.67
CA ASP A 132 -5.33 -6.62 19.67
C ASP A 132 -4.38 -6.15 20.79
N HIS A 133 -3.60 -7.05 21.42
CA HIS A 133 -2.60 -6.66 22.41
C HIS A 133 -1.26 -6.33 21.75
N SER A 134 -0.58 -5.32 22.27
CA SER A 134 0.80 -4.97 21.86
C SER A 134 1.76 -6.15 22.05
N LEU A 135 2.51 -6.50 21.00
CA LEU A 135 3.56 -7.52 21.09
C LEU A 135 4.72 -7.05 22.01
N PRO A 136 5.40 -7.95 22.73
CA PRO A 136 6.57 -7.60 23.56
C PRO A 136 7.71 -6.94 22.79
N ALA A 137 7.89 -7.31 21.51
CA ALA A 137 8.88 -6.72 20.61
C ALA A 137 8.65 -5.22 20.36
N ASN A 138 7.44 -4.71 20.59
CA ASN A 138 7.14 -3.29 20.44
C ASN A 138 7.84 -2.44 21.52
N ALA A 139 8.30 -3.05 22.62
CA ALA A 139 9.03 -2.35 23.67
C ALA A 139 10.30 -1.65 23.14
N SER A 140 10.95 -2.21 22.12
CA SER A 140 12.12 -1.63 21.44
C SER A 140 11.80 -0.72 20.24
N LEU A 141 10.53 -0.62 19.82
CA LEU A 141 10.15 0.29 18.73
C LEU A 141 10.12 1.74 19.23
N HIS A 142 10.82 2.61 18.51
CA HIS A 142 10.95 4.04 18.77
C HIS A 142 11.43 4.76 17.51
N TRP A 143 10.89 5.94 17.22
CA TRP A 143 11.14 6.70 16.00
C TRP A 143 11.78 8.05 16.37
N PRO A 144 13.09 8.09 16.67
CA PRO A 144 13.76 9.28 17.22
C PRO A 144 13.76 10.49 16.25
N ASN A 145 13.63 10.23 14.95
CA ASN A 145 13.81 11.23 13.90
C ASN A 145 12.53 11.55 13.12
N LEU A 146 11.51 10.69 13.15
CA LEU A 146 10.34 10.81 12.27
C LEU A 146 9.52 12.07 12.61
N GLU A 147 9.40 12.97 11.63
CA GLU A 147 8.70 14.25 11.72
C GLU A 147 7.40 14.27 10.92
N THR A 148 7.37 13.57 9.78
CA THR A 148 6.22 13.51 8.86
C THR A 148 5.87 12.05 8.57
N LEU A 149 4.60 11.70 8.74
CA LEU A 149 4.02 10.44 8.32
C LEU A 149 2.81 10.70 7.42
N ASN A 150 2.95 10.38 6.13
CA ASN A 150 1.92 10.56 5.12
C ASN A 150 1.45 9.19 4.61
N LEU A 151 0.18 8.88 4.81
CA LEU A 151 -0.47 7.65 4.37
C LEU A 151 -1.67 8.02 3.49
N TYR A 152 -1.42 8.18 2.19
CA TYR A 152 -2.39 8.68 1.23
C TYR A 152 -3.02 7.57 0.39
N GLN A 153 -4.31 7.70 0.12
CA GLN A 153 -5.09 6.71 -0.65
C GLN A 153 -4.87 5.28 -0.11
N PHE A 154 -4.95 5.13 1.21
CA PHE A 154 -4.82 3.84 1.90
C PHE A 154 -5.98 2.94 1.47
N GLN A 155 -5.69 1.73 0.98
CA GLN A 155 -6.72 0.88 0.39
C GLN A 155 -7.63 0.26 1.48
N PRO A 156 -8.96 0.12 1.24
CA PRO A 156 -9.90 -0.46 2.21
C PRO A 156 -9.79 -2.01 2.32
N TRP A 157 -8.66 -2.59 1.92
CA TRP A 157 -8.33 -4.01 2.07
C TRP A 157 -6.88 -4.22 2.52
N LEU A 158 -6.66 -5.32 3.23
CA LEU A 158 -5.36 -5.83 3.59
C LEU A 158 -4.64 -6.45 2.37
N PRO A 159 -3.30 -6.48 2.36
CA PRO A 159 -2.50 -7.20 1.36
C PRO A 159 -2.83 -8.69 1.22
N SER A 160 -3.43 -9.30 2.25
CA SER A 160 -3.93 -10.68 2.27
C SER A 160 -5.14 -10.90 1.36
N GLY A 161 -5.79 -9.84 0.88
CA GLY A 161 -7.07 -9.88 0.15
C GLY A 161 -8.30 -9.76 1.06
N GLU A 162 -8.12 -9.45 2.35
CA GLU A 162 -9.20 -9.31 3.32
C GLU A 162 -9.71 -7.87 3.38
N TRP A 163 -11.03 -7.67 3.35
CA TRP A 163 -11.65 -6.36 3.52
C TRP A 163 -11.40 -5.77 4.91
N ILE A 164 -10.97 -4.51 4.96
CA ILE A 164 -10.91 -3.68 6.18
C ILE A 164 -12.30 -3.08 6.40
N VAL A 165 -12.84 -2.44 5.36
CA VAL A 165 -14.25 -2.07 5.30
C VAL A 165 -14.94 -3.04 4.37
N ARG A 166 -15.98 -3.71 4.88
CA ARG A 166 -16.82 -4.57 4.04
C ARG A 166 -17.73 -3.72 3.15
N PRO A 167 -18.09 -4.21 1.96
CA PRO A 167 -19.24 -3.71 1.24
C PRO A 167 -20.49 -3.75 2.14
N ASP A 168 -21.44 -2.85 1.92
CA ASP A 168 -22.72 -2.90 2.64
C ASP A 168 -23.66 -4.01 2.11
N VAL A 169 -24.85 -4.14 2.68
CA VAL A 169 -25.80 -5.22 2.33
C VAL A 169 -26.34 -5.09 0.90
N GLU A 170 -26.47 -3.88 0.37
CA GLU A 170 -26.88 -3.64 -1.01
C GLU A 170 -25.72 -3.99 -1.95
N GLU A 171 -24.51 -3.59 -1.61
CA GLU A 171 -23.28 -3.92 -2.36
C GLU A 171 -22.99 -5.43 -2.36
N GLU A 172 -23.09 -6.12 -1.22
CA GLU A 172 -22.97 -7.59 -1.11
C GLU A 172 -24.05 -8.31 -1.95
N ALA A 173 -25.28 -7.79 -2.00
CA ALA A 173 -26.36 -8.36 -2.81
C ALA A 173 -26.12 -8.19 -4.32
N ILE A 174 -25.56 -7.05 -4.76
CA ILE A 174 -25.20 -6.86 -6.17
C ILE A 174 -24.01 -7.78 -6.54
N ILE A 175 -22.99 -7.90 -5.68
CA ILE A 175 -21.87 -8.84 -5.87
C ILE A 175 -22.38 -10.27 -6.07
N ALA A 176 -23.32 -10.70 -5.24
CA ALA A 176 -23.91 -12.04 -5.31
C ALA A 176 -24.79 -12.28 -6.55
N GLY A 177 -25.24 -11.20 -7.22
CA GLY A 177 -26.06 -11.26 -8.44
C GLY A 177 -25.28 -11.18 -9.76
N ILE A 178 -23.95 -11.15 -9.74
CA ILE A 178 -23.12 -11.10 -10.96
C ILE A 178 -22.85 -12.52 -11.48
N ASP A 179 -23.59 -12.92 -12.52
CA ASP A 179 -23.51 -14.25 -13.14
C ASP A 179 -22.30 -14.43 -14.08
N ASP A 180 -21.84 -13.37 -14.77
CA ASP A 180 -20.65 -13.39 -15.66
C ASP A 180 -19.69 -12.23 -15.36
N TRP A 181 -18.68 -12.53 -14.54
CA TRP A 181 -17.59 -11.60 -14.24
C TRP A 181 -16.74 -11.24 -15.46
N GLU A 182 -16.63 -12.09 -16.48
CA GLU A 182 -15.85 -11.77 -17.68
C GLU A 182 -16.56 -10.74 -18.55
N ALA A 183 -17.90 -10.76 -18.62
CA ALA A 183 -18.67 -9.68 -19.24
C ALA A 183 -18.52 -8.36 -18.47
N GLU A 184 -18.54 -8.43 -17.13
CA GLU A 184 -18.46 -7.25 -16.28
C GLU A 184 -17.03 -6.67 -16.22
N ILE A 185 -15.98 -7.47 -16.42
CA ILE A 185 -14.61 -6.99 -16.66
C ILE A 185 -14.52 -6.29 -18.03
N ARG A 186 -15.09 -6.88 -19.08
CA ARG A 186 -15.09 -6.28 -20.43
C ARG A 186 -15.82 -4.93 -20.50
N SER A 187 -16.84 -4.69 -19.66
CA SER A 187 -17.48 -3.36 -19.57
C SER A 187 -16.54 -2.30 -18.98
N TYR A 188 -15.71 -2.69 -18.00
CA TYR A 188 -14.78 -1.79 -17.31
C TYR A 188 -13.58 -1.35 -18.16
N GLU A 189 -13.12 -2.22 -19.08
CA GLU A 189 -12.07 -1.86 -20.03
C GLU A 189 -12.54 -0.78 -21.05
N VAL A 190 -13.84 -0.49 -21.11
CA VAL A 190 -14.45 0.51 -22.00
C VAL A 190 -14.82 1.81 -21.28
N ASP A 191 -15.42 1.74 -20.08
CA ASP A 191 -16.01 2.90 -19.39
C ASP A 191 -15.15 3.42 -18.22
N ALA A 192 -14.08 4.15 -18.55
CA ALA A 192 -13.11 4.67 -17.57
C ALA A 192 -13.48 6.05 -16.98
N TYR A 193 -14.58 6.18 -16.22
CA TYR A 193 -14.87 7.37 -15.39
C TYR A 193 -15.61 7.08 -14.05
N SER A 194 -15.58 8.05 -13.15
CA SER A 194 -15.81 7.96 -11.68
C SER A 194 -17.12 8.60 -11.17
N ASP A 195 -17.60 8.19 -9.98
CA ASP A 195 -18.56 8.92 -9.09
C ASP A 195 -18.18 8.63 -7.59
N PRO A 196 -19.04 8.76 -6.53
CA PRO A 196 -18.68 8.31 -5.15
C PRO A 196 -19.77 7.57 -4.31
N SER A 197 -19.36 6.62 -3.44
CA SER A 197 -20.15 6.13 -2.27
C SER A 197 -19.24 5.86 -1.03
N THR A 198 -19.79 5.84 0.19
CA THR A 198 -19.02 5.80 1.45
C THR A 198 -19.51 4.77 2.48
N SER A 199 -18.59 3.97 3.02
CA SER A 199 -18.78 3.13 4.21
C SER A 199 -17.66 3.36 5.24
N LYS A 200 -17.81 2.87 6.47
CA LYS A 200 -16.99 3.26 7.64
C LYS A 200 -15.80 2.34 7.90
N SER A 201 -14.60 2.90 8.04
CA SER A 201 -13.40 2.20 8.56
C SER A 201 -13.13 2.37 10.06
N SER A 202 -12.15 1.61 10.54
CA SER A 202 -12.07 1.03 11.88
C SER A 202 -11.44 1.89 12.97
N PHE A 203 -11.89 1.68 14.21
CA PHE A 203 -11.28 2.23 15.44
C PHE A 203 -9.88 1.64 15.76
N ILE A 204 -9.57 0.45 15.21
CA ILE A 204 -8.33 -0.30 15.47
C ILE A 204 -7.14 0.36 14.76
N GLU A 205 -7.31 0.79 13.51
CA GLU A 205 -6.31 1.55 12.72
C GLU A 205 -5.77 2.75 13.51
N TYR A 206 -6.66 3.62 13.98
CA TYR A 206 -6.27 4.76 14.79
C TYR A 206 -5.52 4.35 16.06
N SER A 207 -5.95 3.27 16.73
CA SER A 207 -5.38 2.86 18.01
C SER A 207 -3.92 2.39 17.90
N SER A 208 -3.55 1.64 16.85
CA SER A 208 -2.17 1.20 16.62
C SER A 208 -1.26 2.39 16.24
N HIS A 209 -1.72 3.26 15.35
CA HIS A 209 -0.99 4.45 14.91
C HIS A 209 -0.78 5.45 16.05
N TRP A 210 -1.79 5.67 16.90
CA TRP A 210 -1.66 6.51 18.10
C TRP A 210 -0.68 5.90 19.14
N ALA A 211 -0.59 4.58 19.25
CA ALA A 211 0.40 3.93 20.11
C ALA A 211 1.83 4.17 19.60
N ALA A 212 2.06 4.10 18.27
CA ALA A 212 3.34 4.42 17.65
C ALA A 212 3.69 5.91 17.77
N ALA A 213 2.73 6.82 17.53
CA ALA A 213 2.91 8.27 17.59
C ALA A 213 3.45 8.76 18.95
N ARG A 214 3.04 8.11 20.05
CA ARG A 214 3.57 8.39 21.40
C ARG A 214 5.07 8.08 21.56
N ARG A 215 5.70 7.45 20.57
CA ARG A 215 7.13 7.13 20.49
C ARG A 215 7.84 7.79 19.30
N MET A 216 7.22 8.83 18.73
CA MET A 216 7.78 9.69 17.68
C MET A 216 8.00 11.10 18.27
N PRO A 217 9.05 11.35 19.08
CA PRO A 217 9.23 12.61 19.81
C PRO A 217 9.42 13.87 18.95
N ARG A 218 9.60 13.72 17.62
CA ARG A 218 9.75 14.82 16.67
C ARG A 218 8.57 14.97 15.70
N LEU A 219 7.49 14.19 15.88
CA LEU A 219 6.36 14.16 14.98
C LEU A 219 5.66 15.53 14.92
N LYS A 220 5.59 16.11 13.72
CA LYS A 220 4.94 17.39 13.41
C LYS A 220 3.62 17.17 12.67
N ALA A 221 3.56 16.15 11.81
CA ALA A 221 2.38 15.85 11.00
C ALA A 221 2.13 14.33 10.89
N ILE A 222 0.86 13.95 10.99
CA ILE A 222 0.34 12.67 10.51
C ILE A 222 -0.80 13.01 9.55
N ASN A 223 -0.69 12.56 8.30
CA ASN A 223 -1.77 12.64 7.32
C ASN A 223 -2.20 11.21 6.98
N PHE A 224 -3.51 10.94 7.03
CA PHE A 224 -4.08 9.63 6.74
C PHE A 224 -5.37 9.82 5.94
N ASP A 225 -5.42 9.24 4.75
CA ASP A 225 -6.57 9.29 3.85
C ASP A 225 -6.86 7.89 3.29
N LEU A 226 -8.13 7.48 3.33
CA LEU A 226 -8.60 6.15 2.92
C LEU A 226 -9.22 6.23 1.52
N ASN A 227 -8.72 5.41 0.59
CA ASN A 227 -9.20 5.27 -0.79
C ASN A 227 -10.53 4.49 -0.84
N HIS A 228 -11.55 4.94 -0.12
CA HIS A 228 -12.80 4.21 0.03
C HIS A 228 -13.78 4.52 -1.12
N TYR A 229 -13.84 3.64 -2.11
CA TYR A 229 -14.65 3.81 -3.31
C TYR A 229 -15.25 2.46 -3.77
N PHE A 230 -16.58 2.36 -3.91
CA PHE A 230 -17.31 1.20 -4.46
C PHE A 230 -18.29 1.64 -5.55
N TYR A 231 -18.40 0.90 -6.66
CA TYR A 231 -19.25 1.25 -7.82
C TYR A 231 -19.85 0.03 -8.52
N PHE A 232 -21.06 0.19 -9.04
CA PHE A 232 -21.77 -0.76 -9.89
C PHE A 232 -22.45 -0.05 -11.06
N ILE A 233 -22.45 -0.66 -12.26
CA ILE A 233 -23.25 -0.21 -13.40
C ILE A 233 -24.45 -1.14 -13.55
N SER A 234 -25.66 -0.67 -13.27
CA SER A 234 -26.88 -1.41 -13.58
C SER A 234 -27.26 -1.21 -15.06
N GLY A 235 -26.68 -2.05 -15.92
CA GLY A 235 -27.01 -2.14 -17.35
C GLY A 235 -28.45 -2.61 -17.58
N SER A 236 -29.42 -1.71 -17.42
CA SER A 236 -30.85 -1.99 -17.62
C SER A 236 -31.21 -2.06 -19.11
N HIS A 237 -30.85 -3.18 -19.75
CA HIS A 237 -31.41 -3.56 -21.04
C HIS A 237 -32.88 -3.97 -20.90
N VAL A 238 -33.76 -2.95 -20.82
CA VAL A 238 -35.19 -3.13 -21.04
C VAL A 238 -35.41 -3.25 -22.55
N GLU A 239 -35.36 -4.48 -23.06
CA GLU A 239 -35.93 -4.77 -24.38
C GLU A 239 -37.44 -4.51 -24.32
N ARG A 240 -37.90 -3.50 -25.05
CA ARG A 240 -39.32 -3.28 -25.29
C ARG A 240 -39.79 -4.19 -26.41
N THR A 241 -40.58 -5.20 -26.05
CA THR A 241 -41.60 -5.80 -26.93
C THR A 241 -42.83 -4.92 -26.99
#